data_AF-A0A256YTM8-F1
#
_entry.id   AF-A0A256YTM8-F1
#
_cell.length_a   1.000
_cell.length_b   1.000
_cell.length_c   1.000
_cell.angle_alpha   90.00
_cell.angle_beta   90.00
_cell.angle_gamma   90.00
#
_symmetry.space_group_name_H-M   'P 1'
#
loop_
_entity.id
_entity.type
_entity.pdbx_description
1 polymer ?
#
loop_
_entity_poly.entity_id
_entity_poly.type
_entity_poly.pdbx_seq_one_letter_code
_entity_poly.pdbx_strand_id
1 'polypeptide(L)'
;MSGGGSDMRMKVICGDPECREEFFVDSSEPVWECPGCERTIINRNYPFLSAKLMQARIDGDDADWKVRLSEIAVEARTEISKRKGGASADISFIDEALEELEKDLPNEEYRKLHDMILQKARELVLELERGS
;
A
#
# COMPACT_ATOMS: atom_id res chain seq x y z
N MET A 1 -3.59 13.32 31.05
CA MET A 1 -4.26 12.07 30.63
C MET A 1 -5.42 12.42 29.72
N SER A 2 -5.84 11.46 28.88
CA SER A 2 -6.80 11.57 27.77
C SER A 2 -6.15 11.79 26.40
N GLY A 3 -5.45 10.76 25.93
CA GLY A 3 -5.20 10.56 24.51
C GLY A 3 -6.51 10.14 23.84
N GLY A 4 -7.06 11.04 23.02
CA GLY A 4 -8.16 10.71 22.11
C GLY A 4 -7.61 9.87 20.97
N GLY A 5 -7.55 8.55 21.18
CA GLY A 5 -7.42 7.61 20.07
C GLY A 5 -8.75 7.63 19.33
N SER A 6 -8.82 8.35 18.21
CA SER A 6 -9.94 8.24 17.29
C SER A 6 -9.99 6.80 16.81
N ASP A 7 -10.97 6.05 17.32
CA ASP A 7 -11.29 4.67 16.96
C ASP A 7 -11.65 4.67 15.46
N MET A 8 -10.66 4.52 14.57
CA MET A 8 -10.84 4.59 13.11
C MET A 8 -11.43 3.29 12.58
N ARG A 9 -12.61 2.91 13.09
CA ARG A 9 -13.36 1.76 12.60
C ARG A 9 -14.03 2.10 11.29
N MET A 10 -13.84 1.25 10.29
CA MET A 10 -14.53 1.36 9.00
C MET A 10 -15.39 0.12 8.77
N LYS A 11 -16.49 0.31 8.04
CA LYS A 11 -17.34 -0.78 7.57
C LYS A 11 -16.81 -1.29 6.24
N VAL A 12 -16.61 -2.60 6.13
CA VAL A 12 -16.14 -3.28 4.92
C VAL A 12 -17.12 -4.38 4.51
N ILE A 13 -17.10 -4.74 3.24
CA ILE A 13 -17.86 -5.87 2.69
C ILE A 13 -16.83 -6.87 2.18
N CYS A 14 -16.98 -8.14 2.55
CA CYS A 14 -16.15 -9.21 2.02
C CYS A 14 -16.24 -9.24 0.48
N GLY A 15 -15.10 -9.20 -0.20
CA GLY A 15 -15.03 -9.21 -1.67
C GLY A 15 -15.28 -10.59 -2.30
N ASP A 16 -15.53 -11.62 -1.48
CA ASP A 16 -15.93 -12.94 -1.95
C ASP A 16 -17.41 -12.90 -2.40
N PRO A 17 -17.70 -13.24 -3.67
CA PRO A 17 -19.06 -13.24 -4.22
C PRO A 17 -20.06 -14.10 -3.44
N GLU A 18 -19.58 -15.18 -2.79
CA GLU A 18 -20.44 -16.12 -2.06
C GLU A 18 -20.66 -15.71 -0.61
N CYS A 19 -19.70 -15.01 0.00
CA CYS A 19 -19.80 -14.57 1.40
C CYS A 19 -20.49 -13.21 1.54
N ARG A 20 -19.93 -12.16 0.92
CA ARG A 20 -20.41 -10.76 0.99
C ARG A 20 -20.74 -10.22 2.40
N GLU A 21 -20.22 -10.83 3.45
CA GLU A 21 -20.46 -10.42 4.84
C GLU A 21 -20.02 -8.97 5.07
N GLU A 22 -20.83 -8.21 5.81
CA GLU A 22 -20.54 -6.83 6.18
C GLU A 22 -20.06 -6.74 7.62
N PHE A 23 -18.86 -6.22 7.86
CA PHE A 23 -18.28 -6.17 9.20
C PHE A 23 -17.44 -4.91 9.44
N PHE A 24 -17.16 -4.63 10.71
CA PHE A 24 -16.35 -3.50 11.13
C PHE A 24 -14.92 -3.94 11.38
N VAL A 25 -13.98 -3.14 10.91
CA VAL A 25 -12.54 -3.38 11.04
C VAL A 25 -11.84 -2.12 11.49
N ASP A 26 -10.71 -2.27 12.18
CA ASP A 26 -9.82 -1.16 12.47
C ASP A 26 -9.02 -0.81 11.21
N SER A 27 -9.19 0.41 10.70
CA SER A 27 -8.45 0.86 9.51
C SER A 27 -6.95 1.02 9.73
N SER A 28 -6.50 0.99 10.99
CA SER A 28 -5.11 0.91 11.37
C SER A 28 -4.55 -0.51 11.39
N GLU A 29 -5.34 -1.56 11.12
CA GLU A 29 -4.81 -2.93 11.02
C GLU A 29 -4.42 -3.28 9.58
N PRO A 30 -3.26 -3.92 9.34
CA PRO A 30 -2.75 -4.24 8.01
C PRO A 30 -3.59 -5.29 7.26
N VAL A 31 -4.19 -6.21 8.01
CA VAL A 31 -4.97 -7.33 7.53
C VAL A 31 -6.15 -7.56 8.45
N TRP A 32 -7.23 -8.06 7.90
CA TRP A 32 -8.43 -8.44 8.64
C TRP A 32 -8.84 -9.85 8.23
N GLU A 33 -9.58 -10.54 9.09
CA GLU A 33 -10.21 -11.81 8.74
C GLU A 33 -11.71 -11.61 8.62
N CYS A 34 -12.29 -12.13 7.52
CA CYS A 34 -13.73 -12.10 7.35
C CYS A 34 -14.40 -13.03 8.38
N PRO A 35 -15.33 -12.57 9.22
CA PRO A 35 -15.99 -13.43 10.20
C PRO A 35 -16.93 -14.47 9.55
N GLY A 36 -17.36 -14.25 8.29
CA GLY A 36 -18.27 -15.15 7.58
C GLY A 36 -17.59 -16.27 6.81
N CYS A 37 -16.33 -16.09 6.36
CA CYS A 37 -15.62 -17.08 5.54
C CYS A 37 -14.14 -17.27 5.90
N GLU A 38 -13.68 -16.66 6.99
CA GLU A 38 -12.30 -16.75 7.51
C GLU A 38 -11.21 -16.29 6.52
N ARG A 39 -11.60 -15.68 5.40
CA ARG A 39 -10.67 -15.19 4.40
C ARG A 39 -9.87 -14.01 4.95
N THR A 40 -8.55 -14.07 4.79
CA THR A 40 -7.67 -12.92 5.02
C THR A 40 -7.90 -11.85 3.96
N ILE A 41 -8.31 -10.65 4.40
CA ILE A 41 -8.50 -9.46 3.59
C ILE A 41 -7.38 -8.49 3.90
N ILE A 42 -6.65 -8.06 2.87
CA ILE A 42 -5.58 -7.09 3.04
C ILE A 42 -6.17 -5.68 3.06
N ASN A 43 -5.97 -4.95 4.16
CA ASN A 43 -6.49 -3.58 4.33
C ASN A 43 -5.84 -2.63 3.31
N ARG A 44 -6.57 -2.26 2.26
CA ARG A 44 -6.07 -1.37 1.20
C ARG A 44 -5.87 0.06 1.68
N ASN A 45 -6.41 0.38 2.84
CA ASN A 45 -6.36 1.68 3.50
C ASN A 45 -5.37 1.72 4.67
N TYR A 46 -4.62 0.63 4.92
CA TYR A 46 -3.66 0.58 6.04
C TYR A 46 -2.68 1.75 5.91
N PRO A 47 -2.55 2.61 6.93
CA PRO A 47 -2.19 4.03 6.74
C PRO A 47 -0.76 4.28 6.29
N PHE A 48 0.02 3.23 6.04
CA PHE A 48 1.41 3.42 5.71
C PHE A 48 1.65 3.88 4.26
N LEU A 49 0.85 3.39 3.32
CA LEU A 49 0.95 3.75 1.89
C LEU A 49 -0.36 4.41 1.40
N SER A 50 -1.51 4.00 1.94
CA SER A 50 -2.82 4.27 1.33
C SER A 50 -3.29 5.71 1.34
N ALA A 51 -3.01 6.51 2.38
CA ALA A 51 -3.60 7.84 2.52
C ALA A 51 -3.04 8.85 1.50
N LYS A 52 -1.73 8.83 1.23
CA LYS A 52 -1.12 9.66 0.18
C LYS A 52 -1.33 9.08 -1.23
N LEU A 53 -1.40 7.76 -1.35
CA LEU A 53 -1.57 7.07 -2.64
C LEU A 53 -3.02 7.10 -3.14
N MET A 54 -4.00 7.15 -2.25
CA MET A 54 -5.38 7.52 -2.61
C MET A 54 -5.44 8.95 -3.14
N GLN A 55 -4.68 9.89 -2.57
CA GLN A 55 -4.62 11.26 -3.07
C GLN A 55 -4.01 11.31 -4.48
N ALA A 56 -2.94 10.57 -4.75
CA ALA A 56 -2.33 10.46 -6.09
C ALA A 56 -3.27 9.85 -7.14
N ARG A 57 -4.15 8.92 -6.75
CA ARG A 57 -5.18 8.33 -7.62
C ARG A 57 -6.35 9.27 -7.91
N ILE A 58 -6.66 10.21 -7.01
CA ILE A 58 -7.73 11.22 -7.19
C ILE A 58 -7.30 12.31 -8.20
N ASP A 59 -6.00 12.60 -8.30
CA ASP A 59 -5.44 13.63 -9.20
C ASP A 59 -5.08 13.08 -10.61
N GLY A 60 -5.49 11.85 -10.94
CA GLY A 60 -4.91 11.01 -12.00
C GLY A 60 -5.10 11.45 -13.45
N ASP A 61 -5.92 12.46 -13.74
CA ASP A 61 -6.15 12.95 -15.10
C ASP A 61 -5.10 13.99 -15.56
N ASP A 62 -4.41 14.66 -14.62
CA ASP A 62 -3.36 15.67 -14.92
C ASP A 62 -2.03 15.42 -14.16
N ALA A 63 -1.92 14.31 -13.42
CA ALA A 63 -0.71 14.00 -12.66
C ALA A 63 0.48 13.65 -13.57
N ASP A 64 1.63 14.28 -13.30
CA ASP A 64 2.92 13.83 -13.82
C ASP A 64 3.31 12.53 -13.10
N TRP A 65 3.00 11.39 -13.72
CA TRP A 65 3.24 10.08 -13.13
C TRP A 65 4.73 9.78 -12.98
N LYS A 66 5.61 10.47 -13.73
CA LYS A 66 7.06 10.37 -13.55
C LYS A 66 7.48 10.91 -12.18
N VAL A 67 6.95 12.08 -11.81
CA VAL A 67 7.16 12.67 -10.47
C VAL A 67 6.57 11.77 -9.39
N ARG A 68 5.32 11.33 -9.55
CA ARG A 68 4.66 10.44 -8.58
C ARG A 68 5.40 9.12 -8.39
N LEU A 69 5.92 8.53 -9.47
CA LEU A 69 6.72 7.32 -9.44
C LEU A 69 8.00 7.52 -8.61
N SER A 70 8.68 8.65 -8.79
CA SER A 70 9.87 9.00 -8.00
C SER A 70 9.54 9.16 -6.51
N GLU A 71 8.45 9.87 -6.18
CA GLU A 71 7.99 10.07 -4.81
C GLU A 71 7.68 8.73 -4.12
N ILE A 72 6.89 7.86 -4.77
CA ILE A 72 6.50 6.59 -4.17
C ILE A 72 7.69 5.64 -3.97
N ALA A 73 8.66 5.66 -4.88
CA ALA A 73 9.88 4.85 -4.75
C ALA A 73 10.67 5.21 -3.48
N VAL A 74 10.83 6.51 -3.19
CA VAL A 74 11.52 7.01 -2.00
C VAL A 74 10.73 6.68 -0.72
N GLU A 75 9.42 6.88 -0.73
CA GLU A 75 8.56 6.57 0.42
C GLU A 75 8.56 5.07 0.74
N ALA A 76 8.42 4.21 -0.28
CA ALA A 76 8.46 2.75 -0.14
C ALA A 76 9.80 2.29 0.45
N ARG A 77 10.94 2.74 -0.09
CA ARG A 77 12.27 2.42 0.44
C ARG A 77 12.43 2.83 1.89
N THR A 78 12.00 4.05 2.22
CA THR A 78 12.10 4.59 3.58
C THR A 78 11.39 3.68 4.56
N GLU A 79 10.22 3.18 4.20
CA GLU A 79 9.46 2.39 5.14
C GLU A 79 9.89 0.95 5.27
N ILE A 80 10.16 0.29 4.14
CA ILE A 80 10.73 -1.05 4.17
C ILE A 80 11.99 -1.05 5.05
N SER A 81 12.79 0.02 4.97
CA SER A 81 13.97 0.20 5.83
C SER A 81 13.65 0.35 7.32
N LYS A 82 12.59 1.10 7.69
CA LYS A 82 12.18 1.23 9.10
C LYS A 82 11.71 -0.11 9.68
N ARG A 83 10.95 -0.89 8.90
CA ARG A 83 10.38 -2.16 9.36
C ARG A 83 11.37 -3.31 9.35
N LYS A 84 12.30 -3.38 8.38
CA LYS A 84 13.21 -4.53 8.28
C LYS A 84 14.09 -4.70 9.51
N GLY A 85 14.42 -3.62 10.24
CA GLY A 85 15.16 -3.70 11.51
C GLY A 85 16.51 -4.45 11.44
N GLY A 86 17.08 -4.66 10.24
CA GLY A 86 18.27 -5.49 10.00
C GLY A 86 18.04 -6.74 9.13
N ALA A 87 16.78 -7.15 8.91
CA ALA A 87 16.42 -8.21 7.99
C ALA A 87 16.77 -7.84 6.53
N SER A 88 17.11 -8.85 5.73
CA SER A 88 17.24 -8.70 4.28
C SER A 88 15.84 -8.65 3.67
N ALA A 89 15.58 -7.63 2.87
CA ALA A 89 14.34 -7.47 2.13
C ALA A 89 14.70 -7.15 0.67
N ASP A 90 14.11 -7.89 -0.27
CA ASP A 90 14.35 -7.65 -1.69
C ASP A 90 13.58 -6.39 -2.12
N ILE A 91 14.34 -5.33 -2.46
CA ILE A 91 13.82 -4.06 -2.94
C ILE A 91 14.22 -3.77 -4.38
N SER A 92 14.72 -4.78 -5.11
CA SER A 92 15.15 -4.65 -6.51
C SER A 92 14.06 -4.06 -7.40
N PHE A 93 12.80 -4.38 -7.14
CA PHE A 93 11.65 -3.84 -7.89
C PHE A 93 11.50 -2.32 -7.80
N ILE A 94 12.03 -1.67 -6.75
CA ILE A 94 12.06 -0.21 -6.62
C ILE A 94 13.17 0.35 -7.52
N ASP A 95 14.31 -0.31 -7.52
CA ASP A 95 15.51 0.14 -8.26
C ASP A 95 15.28 0.02 -9.76
N GLU A 96 14.71 -1.11 -10.22
CA GLU A 96 14.27 -1.31 -11.60
C GLU A 96 13.31 -0.21 -12.05
N ALA A 97 12.32 0.15 -11.22
CA ALA A 97 11.36 1.19 -11.56
C ALA A 97 11.98 2.60 -11.56
N LEU A 98 13.03 2.85 -10.77
CA LEU A 98 13.80 4.09 -10.81
C LEU A 98 14.68 4.19 -12.06
N GLU A 99 15.23 3.08 -12.57
CA GLU A 99 15.97 3.06 -13.84
C GLU A 99 15.07 3.45 -15.02
N GLU A 100 13.79 3.08 -14.99
CA GLU A 100 12.82 3.50 -16.00
C GLU A 100 12.54 5.02 -15.99
N LEU A 101 12.82 5.74 -14.89
CA LEU A 101 12.69 7.21 -14.85
C LEU A 101 13.69 7.92 -15.76
N GLU A 102 14.84 7.31 -16.07
CA GLU A 102 15.82 7.88 -17.00
C GLU A 102 15.35 7.81 -18.46
N LYS A 103 14.38 6.94 -18.74
CA LYS A 103 13.77 6.80 -20.06
C LYS A 103 12.71 7.87 -20.26
N ASP A 104 12.41 8.20 -21.51
CA ASP A 104 11.30 9.08 -21.89
C ASP A 104 10.10 8.20 -22.26
N LEU A 105 9.32 7.81 -21.25
CA LEU A 105 8.19 6.91 -21.41
C LEU A 105 6.86 7.67 -21.44
N PRO A 106 5.81 7.12 -22.06
CA PRO A 106 4.46 7.65 -21.93
C PRO A 106 4.01 7.69 -20.46
N ASN A 107 3.21 8.71 -20.11
CA ASN A 107 2.69 8.91 -18.74
C ASN A 107 1.95 7.67 -18.20
N GLU A 108 1.28 6.90 -19.07
CA GLU A 108 0.61 5.65 -18.70
C GLU A 108 1.58 4.55 -18.22
N GLU A 109 2.79 4.49 -18.78
CA GLU A 109 3.80 3.50 -18.36
C GLU A 109 4.36 3.85 -16.98
N TYR A 110 4.59 5.14 -16.69
CA TYR A 110 4.95 5.57 -15.34
C TYR A 110 3.86 5.26 -14.32
N ARG A 111 2.58 5.39 -14.71
CA ARG A 111 1.46 4.99 -13.85
C ARG A 111 1.48 3.49 -13.55
N LYS A 112 1.72 2.64 -14.55
CA LYS A 112 1.83 1.18 -14.35
C LYS A 112 2.96 0.83 -13.39
N LEU A 113 4.12 1.46 -13.55
CA LEU A 113 5.26 1.28 -12.64
C LEU A 113 4.94 1.75 -11.22
N HIS A 114 4.25 2.89 -11.08
CA HIS A 114 3.83 3.42 -9.79
C HIS A 114 2.91 2.43 -9.06
N ASP A 115 1.89 1.91 -9.75
CA ASP A 115 0.94 0.95 -9.19
C ASP A 115 1.64 -0.37 -8.82
N MET A 116 2.63 -0.80 -9.60
CA MET A 116 3.46 -1.97 -9.28
C MET A 116 4.29 -1.76 -8.01
N ILE A 117 5.01 -0.63 -7.88
CA ILE A 117 5.80 -0.33 -6.66
C ILE A 117 4.87 -0.35 -5.45
N LEU A 118 3.71 0.30 -5.56
CA LEU A 118 2.73 0.37 -4.49
C LEU A 118 2.30 -1.02 -4.04
N GLN A 119 1.93 -1.90 -4.97
CA GLN A 119 1.49 -3.24 -4.63
C GLN A 119 2.60 -4.06 -3.97
N LYS A 120 3.79 -4.11 -4.58
CA LYS A 120 4.92 -4.90 -4.08
C LYS A 120 5.43 -4.41 -2.73
N ALA A 121 5.57 -3.09 -2.56
CA ALA A 121 5.99 -2.50 -1.30
C ALA A 121 5.01 -2.82 -0.17
N ARG A 122 3.71 -2.84 -0.46
CA ARG A 122 2.69 -3.21 0.51
C ARG A 122 2.76 -4.68 0.89
N GLU A 123 2.90 -5.58 -0.08
CA GLU A 123 3.06 -7.02 0.18
C GLU A 123 4.29 -7.28 1.07
N LEU A 124 5.43 -6.68 0.73
CA LEU A 124 6.66 -6.82 1.50
C LEU A 124 6.56 -6.24 2.92
N VAL A 125 5.93 -5.09 3.11
CA VAL A 125 5.70 -4.51 4.44
C VAL A 125 4.90 -5.46 5.33
N LEU A 126 3.87 -6.11 4.78
CA LEU A 126 3.06 -7.08 5.50
C LEU A 126 3.83 -8.34 5.86
N GLU A 127 4.69 -8.81 4.97
CA GLU A 127 5.59 -9.94 5.25
C GLU A 127 6.55 -9.63 6.38
N LEU A 128 7.15 -8.43 6.38
CA LEU A 128 8.05 -7.98 7.45
C LEU A 128 7.34 -7.84 8.79
N GLU A 129 6.08 -7.37 8.81
CA GLU A 129 5.27 -7.27 10.04
C GLU A 129 4.84 -8.64 10.59
N ARG A 130 4.67 -9.66 9.72
CA ARG A 130 4.34 -11.03 10.15
C ARG A 130 5.55 -11.81 10.66
N GLY A 131 6.75 -11.46 10.20
CA GLY A 131 8.01 -12.12 10.55
C GLY A 131 8.79 -11.49 11.72
N SER A 132 8.33 -10.35 12.23
CA SER A 132 8.90 -9.63 13.40
C SER A 132 8.18 -9.99 14.69
#